data_AF-A0A937YZ39-F1
#
_entry.id   AF-A0A937YZ39-F1
#
_cell.length_a   1.000
_cell.length_b   1.000
_cell.length_c   1.000
_cell.angle_alpha   90.00
_cell.angle_beta   90.00
_cell.angle_gamma   90.00
#
_symmetry.space_group_name_H-M   'P 1'
#
loop_
_entity.id
_entity.type
_entity.pdbx_description
1 polymer ?
#
loop_
_entity_poly.entity_id
_entity_poly.type
_entity_poly.pdbx_seq_one_letter_code
_entity_poly.pdbx_strand_id
1 'polypeptide(L)'
;MPGYREDVAAIARAACLAHKSGARVYVKNGIEFDLVTPGWCGRFVRQCYAAAARNVDPDFNEFGFGWLRRYASESCRALESMGYRTDTPQPGDIVGMSPDYRTPGHIGIYLGAEVAENTSSLTRGPGTVLSPLSRVRHVVTGYYAVFPSRSGSPAQPNLEVVGLDGRIISCHASETDGSARVDLRPVAEALGYECHYRVWEDGRRRVYLKSP
;
A
#
# COMPACT_ATOMS: atom_id res chain seq x y z
N MET A 1 2.93 -5.16 -14.93
CA MET A 1 4.33 -4.71 -15.09
C MET A 1 5.21 -5.52 -14.15
N PRO A 2 6.19 -6.29 -14.66
CA PRO A 2 7.03 -7.18 -13.85
C PRO A 2 8.11 -6.39 -13.08
N GLY A 3 8.28 -6.65 -11.77
CA GLY A 3 9.49 -6.25 -11.00
C GLY A 3 9.27 -5.32 -9.80
N TYR A 4 8.12 -4.65 -9.69
CA TYR A 4 7.92 -3.67 -8.62
C TYR A 4 7.98 -4.27 -7.21
N ARG A 5 7.50 -5.51 -7.03
CA ARG A 5 7.42 -6.12 -5.71
C ARG A 5 8.82 -6.48 -5.20
N GLU A 6 9.65 -7.05 -6.07
CA GLU A 6 11.05 -7.35 -5.79
C GLU A 6 11.84 -6.07 -5.47
N ASP A 7 11.57 -4.98 -6.21
CA ASP A 7 12.16 -3.67 -5.93
C ASP A 7 11.74 -3.13 -4.56
N VAL A 8 10.45 -3.20 -4.20
CA VAL A 8 9.98 -2.81 -2.86
C VAL A 8 10.72 -3.58 -1.77
N ALA A 9 10.85 -4.91 -1.92
CA ALA A 9 11.55 -5.75 -0.97
C ALA A 9 13.04 -5.38 -0.84
N ALA A 10 13.71 -5.18 -1.98
CA ALA A 10 15.12 -4.82 -2.02
C ALA A 10 15.39 -3.45 -1.38
N ILE A 11 14.56 -2.46 -1.68
CA ILE A 11 14.64 -1.10 -1.15
C ILE A 11 14.41 -1.10 0.36
N ALA A 12 13.35 -1.78 0.83
CA ALA A 12 13.04 -1.87 2.25
C ALA A 12 14.18 -2.54 3.03
N ARG A 13 14.73 -3.65 2.50
CA ARG A 13 15.89 -4.32 3.10
C ARG A 13 17.12 -3.42 3.13
N ALA A 14 17.43 -2.72 2.04
CA ALA A 14 18.58 -1.82 1.96
C ALA A 14 18.46 -0.65 2.95
N ALA A 15 17.28 -0.06 3.11
CA ALA A 15 17.04 1.00 4.09
C ALA A 15 17.27 0.52 5.54
N CYS A 16 16.78 -0.67 5.90
CA CYS A 16 17.02 -1.24 7.23
C CYS A 16 18.51 -1.57 7.45
N LEU A 17 19.21 -2.08 6.44
CA LEU A 17 20.65 -2.36 6.52
C LEU A 17 21.47 -1.07 6.66
N ALA A 18 21.10 -0.01 5.95
CA ALA A 18 21.72 1.31 6.10
C ALA A 18 21.52 1.87 7.52
N HIS A 19 20.31 1.76 8.08
CA HIS A 19 20.06 2.15 9.47
C HIS A 19 20.91 1.33 10.45
N LYS A 20 20.98 0.00 10.25
CA LYS A 20 21.81 -0.90 11.06
C LYS A 20 23.30 -0.53 10.99
N SER A 21 23.79 0.00 9.86
CA SER A 21 25.15 0.51 9.73
C SER A 21 25.35 1.94 10.26
N GLY A 22 24.34 2.52 10.94
CA GLY A 22 24.41 3.84 11.55
C GLY A 22 24.01 5.02 10.64
N ALA A 23 23.52 4.74 9.43
CA ALA A 23 23.00 5.81 8.58
C ALA A 23 21.72 6.40 9.19
N ARG A 24 21.58 7.72 9.09
CA ARG A 24 20.37 8.43 9.52
C ARG A 24 19.37 8.63 8.39
N VAL A 25 19.88 8.62 7.16
CA VAL A 25 19.16 8.88 5.92
C VAL A 25 19.58 7.84 4.89
N TYR A 26 18.62 7.40 4.07
CA TYR A 26 18.86 6.58 2.89
C TYR A 26 18.10 7.18 1.71
N VAL A 27 18.74 7.32 0.55
CA VAL A 27 18.10 7.89 -0.64
C VAL A 27 18.05 6.84 -1.74
N LYS A 28 16.88 6.65 -2.34
CA LYS A 28 16.70 5.75 -3.48
C LYS A 28 15.68 6.33 -4.44
N ASN A 29 16.03 6.39 -5.73
CA ASN A 29 15.18 6.85 -6.82
C ASN A 29 14.50 8.21 -6.51
N GLY A 30 15.28 9.14 -5.94
CA GLY A 30 14.81 10.48 -5.55
C GLY A 30 13.87 10.53 -4.35
N ILE A 31 13.68 9.42 -3.62
CA ILE A 31 12.94 9.36 -2.35
C ILE A 31 13.94 9.29 -1.20
N GLU A 32 13.82 10.22 -0.26
CA GLU A 32 14.61 10.27 0.97
C GLU A 32 13.88 9.57 2.12
N PHE A 33 14.54 8.59 2.72
CA PHE A 33 14.07 7.85 3.88
C PHE A 33 14.77 8.39 5.12
N ASP A 34 14.00 8.98 6.04
CA ASP A 34 14.48 9.25 7.40
C ASP A 34 14.37 7.96 8.23
N LEU A 35 15.55 7.43 8.56
CA LEU A 35 15.71 6.09 9.11
C LEU A 35 15.56 6.02 10.63
N VAL A 36 15.71 7.16 11.31
CA VAL A 36 15.86 7.22 12.77
C VAL A 36 14.61 7.72 13.47
N THR A 37 13.77 8.53 12.81
CA THR A 37 12.52 8.99 13.44
C THR A 37 11.55 7.81 13.58
N PRO A 38 11.12 7.45 14.81
CA PRO A 38 10.26 6.31 15.05
C PRO A 38 8.77 6.65 14.90
N GLY A 39 7.94 5.63 14.67
CA GLY A 39 6.48 5.77 14.64
C GLY A 39 5.91 6.17 13.27
N TRP A 40 6.74 6.13 12.22
CA TRP A 40 6.38 6.52 10.86
C TRP A 40 6.26 5.30 9.92
N CYS A 41 5.73 4.19 10.43
CA CYS A 41 5.58 2.94 9.67
C CYS A 41 4.85 3.12 8.32
N GLY A 42 3.74 3.88 8.30
CA GLY A 42 3.03 4.17 7.06
C GLY A 42 3.81 5.03 6.07
N ARG A 43 4.60 6.00 6.54
CA ARG A 43 5.53 6.76 5.68
C ARG A 43 6.58 5.83 5.08
N PHE A 44 7.20 4.99 5.89
CA PHE A 44 8.24 4.06 5.43
C PHE A 44 7.73 3.12 4.34
N VAL A 45 6.57 2.48 4.55
CA VAL A 45 5.93 1.62 3.54
C VAL A 45 5.62 2.41 2.27
N ARG A 46 5.01 3.60 2.38
CA ARG A 46 4.72 4.48 1.24
C ARG A 46 5.98 4.81 0.44
N GLN A 47 7.06 5.18 1.12
CA GLN A 47 8.33 5.55 0.49
C GLN A 47 8.96 4.37 -0.25
N CYS A 48 8.88 3.14 0.30
CA CYS A 48 9.36 1.94 -0.40
C CYS A 48 8.61 1.74 -1.73
N TYR A 49 7.28 1.84 -1.69
CA TYR A 49 6.44 1.72 -2.88
C TYR A 49 6.66 2.85 -3.88
N ALA A 50 6.79 4.10 -3.43
CA ALA A 50 7.06 5.24 -4.28
C ALA A 50 8.43 5.16 -4.95
N ALA A 51 9.47 4.75 -4.20
CA ALA A 51 10.82 4.56 -4.75
C ALA A 51 10.86 3.43 -5.78
N ALA A 52 10.12 2.34 -5.56
CA ALA A 52 9.96 1.26 -6.53
C ALA A 52 9.21 1.73 -7.79
N ALA A 53 8.10 2.46 -7.62
CA ALA A 53 7.33 3.02 -8.74
C ALA A 53 8.19 3.95 -9.62
N ARG A 54 8.99 4.82 -8.99
CA ARG A 54 9.95 5.73 -9.66
C ARG A 54 11.07 5.05 -10.43
N ASN A 55 11.29 3.75 -10.21
CA ASN A 55 12.22 2.98 -11.03
C ASN A 55 11.70 2.81 -12.47
N VAL A 56 10.38 2.88 -12.67
CA VAL A 56 9.71 2.68 -13.96
C VAL A 56 9.06 3.97 -14.46
N ASP A 57 8.47 4.75 -13.55
CA ASP A 57 7.85 6.04 -13.83
C ASP A 57 8.49 7.13 -12.94
N PRO A 58 9.54 7.81 -13.41
CA PRO A 58 10.26 8.82 -12.62
C PRO A 58 9.38 9.94 -12.05
N ASP A 59 8.24 10.24 -12.69
CA ASP A 59 7.31 11.29 -12.29
C ASP A 59 6.29 10.81 -11.24
N PHE A 60 6.33 9.53 -10.85
CA PHE A 60 5.42 8.97 -9.86
C PHE A 60 5.51 9.72 -8.52
N ASN A 61 4.34 10.12 -8.01
CA ASN A 61 4.19 10.84 -6.76
C ASN A 61 3.84 9.89 -5.60
N GLU A 62 4.56 9.99 -4.48
CA GLU A 62 4.34 9.17 -3.28
C GLU A 62 2.93 9.28 -2.70
N PHE A 63 2.20 10.36 -2.97
CA PHE A 63 0.81 10.55 -2.51
C PHE A 63 -0.24 9.84 -3.38
N GLY A 64 0.16 9.15 -4.46
CA GLY A 64 -0.75 8.43 -5.36
C GLY A 64 -1.38 7.16 -4.76
N PHE A 65 -0.94 6.73 -3.58
CA PHE A 65 -1.46 5.51 -2.96
C PHE A 65 -2.74 5.76 -2.16
N GLY A 66 -3.89 5.66 -2.85
CA GLY A 66 -5.23 5.87 -2.29
C GLY A 66 -5.62 4.96 -1.11
N TRP A 67 -4.78 4.00 -0.72
CA TRP A 67 -4.97 3.11 0.43
C TRP A 67 -4.36 3.63 1.74
N LEU A 68 -3.41 4.58 1.69
CA LEU A 68 -2.74 5.05 2.91
C LEU A 68 -3.67 5.93 3.77
N ARG A 69 -3.68 5.69 5.07
CA ARG A 69 -4.51 6.40 6.05
C ARG A 69 -3.68 6.90 7.22
N ARG A 70 -4.30 7.65 8.13
CA ARG A 70 -3.65 8.16 9.35
C ARG A 70 -3.14 7.02 10.22
N TYR A 71 -3.92 5.95 10.32
CA TYR A 71 -3.55 4.76 11.10
C TYR A 71 -3.24 3.57 10.20
N ALA A 72 -2.34 2.70 10.66
CA ALA A 72 -1.96 1.48 9.96
C ALA A 72 -3.14 0.51 9.84
N SER A 73 -3.95 0.36 10.90
CA SER A 73 -5.17 -0.46 10.86
C SER A 73 -6.21 0.04 9.83
N GLU A 74 -6.34 1.36 9.67
CA GLU A 74 -7.19 1.95 8.62
C GLU A 74 -6.63 1.70 7.21
N SER A 75 -5.31 1.76 7.04
CA SER A 75 -4.65 1.44 5.78
C SER A 75 -4.87 -0.02 5.38
N CYS A 76 -4.74 -0.95 6.33
CA CYS A 76 -5.05 -2.36 6.15
C CYS A 76 -6.50 -2.60 5.71
N ARG A 77 -7.48 -1.94 6.36
CA ARG A 77 -8.90 -2.02 5.95
C ARG A 77 -9.14 -1.45 4.56
N ALA A 78 -8.46 -0.36 4.20
CA ALA A 78 -8.56 0.23 2.87
C ALA A 78 -8.02 -0.74 1.82
N LEU A 79 -6.83 -1.31 2.04
CA LEU A 79 -6.22 -2.34 1.18
C LEU A 79 -7.14 -3.55 1.00
N GLU A 80 -7.73 -4.04 2.09
CA GLU A 80 -8.70 -5.13 2.06
C GLU A 80 -9.95 -4.78 1.24
N SER A 81 -10.52 -3.59 1.44
CA SER A 81 -11.69 -3.13 0.68
C SER A 81 -11.43 -2.93 -0.81
N MET A 82 -10.16 -2.75 -1.19
CA MET A 82 -9.70 -2.66 -2.58
C MET A 82 -9.36 -4.04 -3.17
N GLY A 83 -9.51 -5.12 -2.41
CA GLY A 83 -9.24 -6.48 -2.87
C GLY A 83 -7.75 -6.83 -2.93
N TYR A 84 -6.87 -6.10 -2.24
CA TYR A 84 -5.43 -6.39 -2.23
C TYR A 84 -5.03 -7.49 -1.25
N ARG A 85 -5.94 -8.00 -0.40
CA ARG A 85 -5.63 -9.04 0.57
C ARG A 85 -5.16 -10.32 -0.16
N THR A 86 -4.11 -10.95 0.37
CA THR A 86 -3.56 -12.21 -0.16
C THR A 86 -3.25 -13.19 0.97
N ASP A 87 -3.48 -14.48 0.73
CA ASP A 87 -3.13 -15.57 1.63
C ASP A 87 -1.78 -16.22 1.28
N THR A 88 -1.20 -15.86 0.12
CA THR A 88 0.10 -16.33 -0.35
C THR A 88 1.08 -15.16 -0.48
N PRO A 89 1.55 -14.59 0.66
CA PRO A 89 2.39 -13.41 0.64
C PRO A 89 3.73 -13.69 -0.04
N GLN A 90 4.25 -12.68 -0.72
CA GLN A 90 5.57 -12.67 -1.36
C GLN A 90 6.39 -11.50 -0.85
N PRO A 91 7.74 -11.59 -0.82
CA PRO A 91 8.59 -10.48 -0.49
C PRO A 91 8.20 -9.21 -1.27
N GLY A 92 8.00 -8.11 -0.56
CA GLY A 92 7.55 -6.81 -1.07
C GLY A 92 6.07 -6.52 -0.86
N ASP A 93 5.27 -7.49 -0.41
CA ASP A 93 3.89 -7.25 0.05
C ASP A 93 3.86 -6.47 1.37
N ILE A 94 2.77 -5.75 1.62
CA ILE A 94 2.55 -5.10 2.91
C ILE A 94 2.09 -6.17 3.91
N VAL A 95 2.67 -6.15 5.11
CA VAL A 95 2.18 -6.93 6.25
C VAL A 95 1.48 -6.00 7.25
N GLY A 96 0.21 -6.29 7.53
CA GLY A 96 -0.57 -5.66 8.58
C GLY A 96 -0.33 -6.33 9.93
N MET A 97 -0.09 -5.52 10.96
CA MET A 97 0.10 -5.99 12.33
C MET A 97 -0.79 -5.19 13.27
N SER A 98 -1.72 -5.83 13.95
CA SER A 98 -2.55 -5.19 14.98
C SER A 98 -3.05 -6.23 15.96
N PRO A 99 -2.99 -5.96 17.28
CA PRO A 99 -3.52 -6.91 18.26
C PRO A 99 -5.05 -7.09 18.14
N ASP A 100 -5.81 -6.09 17.66
CA ASP A 100 -7.28 -6.13 17.72
C ASP A 100 -8.04 -5.24 16.70
N TYR A 101 -7.38 -4.69 15.67
CA TYR A 101 -7.92 -3.70 14.70
C TYR A 101 -8.51 -2.41 15.29
N ARG A 102 -8.70 -2.32 16.61
CA ARG A 102 -9.21 -1.13 17.32
C ARG A 102 -8.09 -0.17 17.70
N THR A 103 -6.87 -0.68 17.76
CA THR A 103 -5.63 0.07 17.94
C THR A 103 -5.12 0.69 16.62
N PRO A 104 -4.24 1.72 16.68
CA PRO A 104 -3.62 2.31 15.48
C PRO A 104 -2.95 1.29 14.54
N GLY A 105 -2.55 0.13 15.07
CA GLY A 105 -1.87 -0.93 14.34
C GLY A 105 -0.44 -0.56 13.95
N HIS A 106 0.15 -1.41 13.13
CA HIS A 106 1.46 -1.26 12.53
C HIS A 106 1.46 -1.90 11.14
N ILE A 107 2.30 -1.40 10.24
CA ILE A 107 2.52 -2.00 8.92
C ILE A 107 4.01 -2.05 8.61
N GLY A 108 4.40 -3.04 7.82
CA GLY A 108 5.76 -3.19 7.30
C GLY A 108 5.75 -3.81 5.92
N ILE A 109 6.94 -4.03 5.38
CA ILE A 109 7.16 -4.77 4.14
C ILE A 109 7.56 -6.20 4.51
N TYR A 110 6.80 -7.18 4.03
CA TYR A 110 7.11 -8.59 4.17
C TYR A 110 8.34 -8.94 3.33
N LEU A 111 9.33 -9.63 3.90
CA LEU A 111 10.57 -10.03 3.21
C LEU A 111 10.79 -11.55 3.23
N GLY A 112 9.76 -12.35 3.50
CA GLY A 112 9.87 -13.80 3.70
C GLY A 112 9.99 -14.16 5.19
N ALA A 113 11.22 -14.34 5.69
CA ALA A 113 11.47 -14.68 7.10
C ALA A 113 11.49 -13.44 8.03
N GLU A 114 11.44 -12.24 7.46
CA GLU A 114 11.59 -10.96 8.15
C GLU A 114 10.52 -9.97 7.70
N VAL A 115 10.36 -8.91 8.48
CA VAL A 115 9.55 -7.73 8.17
C VAL A 115 10.45 -6.51 8.28
N ALA A 116 10.52 -5.71 7.22
CA ALA A 116 11.10 -4.38 7.28
C ALA A 116 10.05 -3.38 7.77
N GLU A 117 10.33 -2.68 8.86
CA GLU A 117 9.38 -1.76 9.48
C GLU A 117 10.08 -0.52 10.05
N ASN A 118 9.36 0.59 10.18
CA ASN A 118 9.79 1.72 11.00
C ASN A 118 9.03 1.68 12.32
N THR A 119 9.71 1.37 13.42
CA THR A 119 9.09 1.08 14.72
C THR A 119 9.50 2.08 15.80
N SER A 120 8.65 2.27 16.80
CA SER A 120 8.97 2.96 18.06
C SER A 120 9.39 2.00 19.17
N SER A 121 9.50 0.70 18.89
CA SER A 121 9.86 -0.30 19.88
C SER A 121 11.33 -0.17 20.32
N LEU A 122 11.54 0.11 21.60
CA LEU A 122 12.87 0.12 22.21
C LEU A 122 13.54 -1.27 22.18
N THR A 123 12.76 -2.34 22.32
CA THR A 123 13.26 -3.72 22.30
C THR A 123 13.75 -4.17 20.93
N ARG A 124 13.14 -3.66 19.85
CA ARG A 124 13.54 -3.98 18.47
C ARG A 124 14.58 -3.01 17.90
N GLY A 125 14.76 -1.86 18.56
CA GLY A 125 15.51 -0.72 18.07
C GLY A 125 14.55 0.27 17.41
N PRO A 126 14.41 1.51 17.93
CA PRO A 126 13.57 2.51 17.30
C PRO A 126 14.13 2.90 15.92
N GLY A 127 13.25 3.28 14.99
CA GLY A 127 13.61 3.60 13.62
C GLY A 127 13.37 2.45 12.65
N THR A 128 14.13 2.41 11.56
CA THR A 128 13.92 1.52 10.42
C THR A 128 14.70 0.22 10.59
N VAL A 129 14.02 -0.90 10.85
CA VAL A 129 14.67 -2.15 11.30
C VAL A 129 14.13 -3.38 10.57
N LEU A 130 14.91 -4.47 10.63
CA LEU A 130 14.47 -5.81 10.27
C LEU A 130 14.00 -6.55 11.52
N SER A 131 12.72 -6.89 11.55
CA SER A 131 12.11 -7.68 12.59
C SER A 131 11.94 -9.12 12.11
N PRO A 132 12.45 -10.14 12.82
CA PRO A 132 12.16 -11.54 12.49
C PRO A 132 10.66 -11.79 12.50
N LEU A 133 10.12 -12.39 11.45
CA LEU A 133 8.68 -12.63 11.35
C LEU A 133 8.17 -13.46 12.53
N SER A 134 8.96 -14.43 13.00
CA SER A 134 8.66 -15.26 14.16
C SER A 134 8.35 -14.46 15.43
N ARG A 135 8.92 -13.26 15.59
CA ARG A 135 8.67 -12.37 16.75
C ARG A 135 7.38 -11.59 16.64
N VAL A 136 6.91 -11.29 15.44
CA VAL A 136 5.72 -10.46 15.21
C VAL A 136 4.52 -11.26 14.67
N ARG A 137 4.71 -12.53 14.33
CA ARG A 137 3.69 -13.40 13.71
C ARG A 137 2.36 -13.41 14.46
N HIS A 138 2.41 -13.39 15.79
CA HIS A 138 1.24 -13.44 16.66
C HIS A 138 0.35 -12.18 16.59
N VAL A 139 0.86 -11.06 16.05
CA VAL A 139 0.09 -9.83 15.82
C VAL A 139 -0.18 -9.57 14.34
N VAL A 140 0.21 -10.46 13.43
CA VAL A 140 -0.06 -10.29 11.99
C VAL A 140 -1.55 -10.48 11.73
N THR A 141 -2.17 -9.49 11.08
CA THR A 141 -3.60 -9.47 10.78
C THR A 141 -3.92 -9.67 9.29
N GLY A 142 -2.94 -9.48 8.41
CA GLY A 142 -3.12 -9.71 6.98
C GLY A 142 -1.88 -9.37 6.16
N TYR A 143 -1.88 -9.83 4.91
CA TYR A 143 -0.90 -9.47 3.90
C TYR A 143 -1.62 -8.85 2.70
N TYR A 144 -0.97 -7.88 2.05
CA TYR A 144 -1.58 -7.10 0.99
C TYR A 144 -0.65 -6.93 -0.21
N ALA A 145 -1.07 -7.43 -1.36
CA ALA A 145 -0.35 -7.44 -2.62
C ALA A 145 -0.76 -6.25 -3.50
N VAL A 146 -0.14 -5.08 -3.28
CA VAL A 146 -0.46 -3.84 -4.04
C VAL A 146 0.06 -3.89 -5.47
N PHE A 147 1.25 -4.45 -5.69
CA PHE A 147 1.79 -4.65 -7.04
C PHE A 147 1.57 -6.10 -7.50
N PRO A 148 1.17 -6.33 -8.76
CA PRO A 148 0.92 -7.69 -9.26
C PRO A 148 2.19 -8.54 -9.21
N SER A 149 2.04 -9.83 -8.89
CA SER A 149 3.14 -10.80 -8.94
C SER A 149 3.65 -10.96 -10.37
N ARG A 150 4.97 -11.18 -10.55
CA ARG A 150 5.58 -11.49 -11.85
C ARG A 150 5.02 -12.77 -12.48
N SER A 151 4.56 -13.69 -11.64
CA SER A 151 3.98 -14.99 -11.97
C SER A 151 2.46 -14.94 -12.03
N GLY A 152 1.92 -14.38 -13.11
CA GLY A 152 0.67 -14.86 -13.72
C GLY A 152 -0.65 -14.80 -12.96
N SER A 153 -0.73 -14.29 -11.72
CA SER A 153 -2.04 -13.84 -11.22
C SER A 153 -2.47 -12.72 -12.17
N PRO A 154 -3.65 -12.83 -12.83
CA PRO A 154 -4.13 -11.75 -13.67
C PRO A 154 -4.08 -10.50 -12.78
N ALA A 155 -3.26 -9.52 -13.18
CA ALA A 155 -3.41 -8.20 -12.64
C ALA A 155 -4.91 -7.92 -12.72
N GLN A 156 -5.53 -7.51 -11.61
CA GLN A 156 -6.91 -7.03 -11.66
C GLN A 156 -7.01 -6.18 -12.93
N PRO A 157 -7.87 -6.56 -13.90
CA PRO A 157 -7.81 -5.93 -15.20
C PRO A 157 -7.99 -4.43 -14.97
N ASN A 158 -6.98 -3.65 -15.35
CA ASN A 158 -7.17 -2.21 -15.47
C ASN A 158 -8.23 -2.07 -16.55
N LEU A 159 -9.45 -1.74 -16.13
CA LEU A 159 -10.53 -1.47 -17.07
C LEU A 159 -10.33 -0.05 -17.54
N GLU A 160 -10.12 0.10 -18.83
CA GLU A 160 -10.10 1.41 -19.48
C GLU A 160 -11.54 1.76 -19.85
N VAL A 161 -12.08 2.80 -19.21
CA VAL A 161 -13.35 3.40 -19.63
C VAL A 161 -13.02 4.44 -20.69
N VAL A 162 -13.45 4.19 -21.92
CA VAL A 162 -13.32 5.15 -23.02
C VAL A 162 -14.56 6.04 -23.03
N GLY A 163 -14.37 7.31 -22.68
CA GLY A 163 -15.41 8.33 -22.77
C GLY A 163 -15.85 8.57 -24.22
N LEU A 164 -17.07 9.06 -24.42
CA LEU A 164 -17.61 9.37 -25.75
C LEU A 164 -16.80 10.45 -26.51
N ASP A 165 -15.99 11.22 -25.79
CA ASP A 165 -15.06 12.22 -26.32
C ASP A 165 -13.65 11.66 -26.59
N GLY A 166 -13.46 10.34 -26.46
CA GLY A 166 -12.20 9.65 -26.69
C GLY A 166 -11.23 9.68 -25.51
N ARG A 167 -11.59 10.25 -24.36
CA ARG A 167 -10.73 10.18 -23.15
C ARG A 167 -10.66 8.75 -22.63
N ILE A 168 -9.46 8.31 -22.29
CA ILE A 168 -9.24 7.01 -21.63
C ILE A 168 -9.11 7.25 -20.14
N ILE A 169 -10.00 6.63 -19.36
CA ILE A 169 -10.03 6.74 -17.90
C ILE A 169 -9.69 5.36 -17.34
N SER A 170 -8.52 5.26 -16.68
CA SER A 170 -8.13 4.02 -16.00
C SER A 170 -8.98 3.82 -14.75
N CYS A 171 -9.64 2.67 -14.64
CA CYS A 171 -10.44 2.29 -13.50
C CYS A 171 -9.97 0.95 -12.91
N HIS A 172 -10.06 0.85 -11.59
CA HIS A 172 -9.84 -0.41 -10.90
C HIS A 172 -11.05 -1.31 -11.06
N ALA A 173 -10.82 -2.56 -11.46
CA ALA A 173 -11.85 -3.58 -11.56
C ALA A 173 -11.57 -4.73 -10.60
N SER A 174 -12.61 -5.19 -9.91
CA SER A 174 -12.60 -6.45 -9.17
C SER A 174 -13.57 -7.41 -9.84
N GLU A 175 -13.23 -8.69 -9.90
CA GLU A 175 -14.14 -9.72 -10.37
C GLU A 175 -14.86 -10.35 -9.17
N THR A 176 -16.17 -10.50 -9.23
CA THR A 176 -16.99 -11.14 -8.20
C THR A 176 -18.10 -11.91 -8.88
N ASP A 177 -18.17 -13.23 -8.66
CA ASP A 177 -19.20 -14.11 -9.23
C ASP A 177 -19.33 -14.02 -10.76
N GLY A 178 -18.20 -13.93 -11.48
CA GLY A 178 -18.16 -13.78 -12.93
C GLY A 178 -18.62 -12.41 -13.44
N SER A 179 -18.82 -11.44 -12.55
CA SER A 179 -19.13 -10.04 -12.89
C SER A 179 -17.96 -9.13 -12.55
N ALA A 180 -17.58 -8.26 -13.48
CA ALA A 180 -16.64 -7.18 -13.20
C ALA A 180 -17.34 -6.03 -12.44
N ARG A 181 -16.80 -5.66 -11.28
CA ARG A 181 -17.18 -4.48 -10.51
C ARG A 181 -16.09 -3.42 -10.62
N VAL A 182 -16.47 -2.25 -11.11
CA VAL A 182 -15.53 -1.16 -11.42
C VAL A 182 -15.71 -0.01 -10.44
N ASP A 183 -14.62 0.55 -9.93
CA ASP A 183 -14.67 1.84 -9.24
C ASP A 183 -14.91 2.95 -10.27
N LEU A 184 -16.10 3.54 -10.26
CA LEU A 184 -16.50 4.60 -11.18
C LEU A 184 -16.12 6.01 -10.69
N ARG A 185 -15.47 6.16 -9.52
CA ARG A 185 -15.01 7.47 -9.05
C ARG A 185 -14.09 8.17 -10.06
N PRO A 186 -13.05 7.52 -10.63
CA PRO A 186 -12.20 8.15 -11.64
C PRO A 186 -13.00 8.64 -12.86
N VAL A 187 -14.07 7.91 -13.24
CA VAL A 187 -14.95 8.31 -14.34
C VAL A 187 -15.73 9.57 -13.98
N ALA A 188 -16.36 9.59 -12.82
CA ALA A 188 -17.14 10.73 -12.37
C ALA A 188 -16.27 12.00 -12.22
N GLU A 189 -15.07 11.87 -11.65
CA GLU A 189 -14.12 12.98 -11.52
C GLU A 189 -13.63 13.48 -12.89
N ALA A 190 -13.34 12.59 -13.84
CA ALA A 190 -12.96 12.96 -15.20
C ALA A 190 -14.07 13.68 -15.99
N LEU A 191 -15.33 13.42 -15.62
CA LEU A 191 -16.52 14.11 -16.14
C LEU A 191 -16.82 15.42 -15.38
N GLY A 192 -16.00 15.80 -14.39
CA GLY A 192 -16.13 17.06 -13.64
C GLY A 192 -17.01 16.98 -12.40
N TYR A 193 -17.42 15.80 -11.96
CA TYR A 193 -18.22 15.63 -10.74
C TYR A 193 -17.34 15.54 -9.49
N GLU A 194 -17.74 16.20 -8.40
CA GLU A 194 -17.16 15.95 -7.07
C GLU A 194 -17.79 14.69 -6.46
N CYS A 195 -16.95 13.72 -6.11
CA CYS A 195 -17.39 12.46 -5.50
C CYS A 195 -17.31 12.52 -3.96
N HIS A 196 -18.47 12.55 -3.30
CA HIS A 196 -18.56 12.44 -1.84
C HIS A 196 -19.07 11.07 -1.43
N TYR A 197 -18.70 10.58 -0.24
CA TYR A 197 -19.36 9.41 0.34
C TYR A 197 -19.89 9.73 1.74
N ARG A 198 -21.03 9.14 2.07
CA ARG A 198 -21.58 9.16 3.43
C ARG A 198 -21.83 7.73 3.89
N VAL A 199 -21.41 7.44 5.12
CA VAL A 199 -21.75 6.20 5.82
C VAL A 199 -23.06 6.42 6.56
N TRP A 200 -24.04 5.56 6.31
CA TRP A 200 -25.34 5.60 6.97
C TRP A 200 -25.34 4.72 8.22
N GLU A 201 -26.31 4.94 9.11
CA GLU A 201 -26.43 4.20 10.39
C GLU A 201 -26.59 2.69 10.19
N ASP A 202 -27.09 2.26 9.04
CA ASP A 202 -27.22 0.85 8.65
C ASP A 202 -25.92 0.25 8.07
N GLY A 203 -24.81 0.98 8.10
CA GLY A 203 -23.50 0.57 7.61
C GLY A 203 -23.34 0.66 6.09
N ARG A 204 -24.38 1.03 5.33
CA ARG A 204 -24.27 1.22 3.88
C ARG A 204 -23.52 2.51 3.56
N ARG A 205 -22.62 2.43 2.58
CA ARG A 205 -21.95 3.60 2.00
C ARG A 205 -22.71 4.03 0.76
N ARG A 206 -23.09 5.29 0.67
CA ARG A 206 -23.65 5.90 -0.55
C ARG A 206 -22.66 6.92 -1.09
N VAL A 207 -22.44 6.86 -2.40
CA VAL A 207 -21.64 7.84 -3.14
C VAL A 207 -22.61 8.88 -3.72
N TYR A 208 -22.27 10.15 -3.55
CA TYR A 208 -23.00 11.29 -4.10
C TYR A 208 -22.09 11.96 -5.12
N LEU A 209 -22.63 12.17 -6.31
CA LEU A 209 -22.00 12.99 -7.33
C LEU A 209 -22.60 14.37 -7.22
N LYS A 210 -21.76 15.37 -6.93
CA LYS A 210 -22.17 16.76 -7.00
C LYS A 210 -21.77 17.27 -8.38
N SER A 211 -22.77 17.68 -9.16
CA SER A 211 -22.54 18.29 -10.47
C SER A 211 -21.60 19.50 -10.35
N PRO A 212 -20.76 19.74 -11.35
CA PRO A 212 -19.97 20.96 -11.44
C PRO A 212 -20.85 22.22 -11.44
#